data_AF-A0A7J7YQ75-F1
#
_entry.id   AF-A0A7J7YQ75-F1
#
_cell.length_a   1.000
_cell.length_b   1.000
_cell.length_c   1.000
_cell.angle_alpha   90.00
_cell.angle_beta   90.00
_cell.angle_gamma   90.00
#
_symmetry.space_group_name_H-M   'P 1'
#
loop_
_entity.id
_entity.type
_entity.pdbx_description
1 polymer ?
#
loop_
_entity_poly.entity_id
_entity_poly.type
_entity_poly.pdbx_seq_one_letter_code
_entity_poly.pdbx_strand_id
1 'polypeptide(L)'
;MKMLVSGAGDIELTTDDNVLLHEMQIQHPTASFIAKVAATKDDIIGNTSNVLIIGEQLNQVDLYISEGLHPRIETQGSEATKEKAL
;
A
#
# COMPACT_ATOMS: atom_id res chain seq x y z
N MET A 1 15.66 -12.04 -1.79
CA MET A 1 15.36 -12.35 -3.20
C MET A 1 14.00 -13.01 -3.24
N LYS A 2 13.08 -12.50 -4.06
CA LYS A 2 11.76 -13.07 -4.28
C LYS A 2 11.69 -13.60 -5.72
N MET A 3 11.03 -14.73 -5.91
CA MET A 3 10.85 -15.36 -7.21
C MET A 3 9.41 -15.12 -7.68
N LEU A 4 9.27 -14.57 -8.87
CA LEU A 4 7.99 -14.38 -9.54
C LEU A 4 7.88 -15.41 -10.66
N VAL A 5 6.70 -16.01 -10.78
CA VAL A 5 6.37 -16.95 -11.85
C VAL A 5 5.15 -16.42 -12.57
N SER A 6 5.34 -16.01 -13.82
CA SER A 6 4.23 -15.54 -14.65
C SER A 6 3.43 -16.71 -15.20
N GLY A 7 2.17 -16.47 -15.59
CA GLY A 7 1.27 -17.51 -16.12
C GLY A 7 1.78 -18.17 -17.41
N ALA A 8 2.71 -17.54 -18.11
CA ALA A 8 3.40 -18.09 -19.29
C ALA A 8 4.57 -19.04 -18.94
N GLY A 9 4.92 -19.17 -17.66
CA GLY A 9 6.05 -19.98 -17.19
C GLY A 9 7.39 -19.23 -17.08
N ASP A 10 7.40 -17.91 -17.33
CA ASP A 10 8.58 -17.08 -17.13
C ASP A 10 8.89 -16.92 -15.65
N ILE A 11 10.16 -17.13 -15.29
CA ILE A 11 10.65 -17.03 -13.91
C ILE A 11 11.57 -15.83 -13.82
N GLU A 12 11.20 -14.84 -13.01
CA GLU A 12 12.01 -13.67 -12.74
C GLU A 12 12.40 -13.64 -11.26
N LEU A 13 13.70 -13.47 -11.02
CA LEU A 13 14.27 -13.32 -9.68
C LEU A 13 14.61 -11.85 -9.48
N THR A 14 13.85 -11.19 -8.61
CA THR A 14 14.08 -9.78 -8.30
C THR A 14 14.21 -9.53 -6.80
N THR A 15 15.08 -8.58 -6.46
CA THR A 15 15.14 -7.95 -5.13
C THR A 15 14.48 -6.58 -5.13
N ASP A 16 14.07 -6.09 -6.28
CA ASP A 16 13.40 -4.80 -6.43
C ASP A 16 11.92 -4.97 -6.10
N ASP A 17 11.47 -4.28 -5.06
CA ASP A 17 10.07 -4.32 -4.64
C ASP A 17 9.15 -3.54 -5.60
N ASN A 18 9.67 -2.61 -6.43
CA ASN A 18 8.86 -1.92 -7.44
C ASN A 18 8.45 -2.86 -8.57
N VAL A 19 9.40 -3.66 -9.08
CA VAL A 19 9.13 -4.72 -10.07
C VAL A 19 8.15 -5.74 -9.50
N LEU A 20 8.29 -6.06 -8.21
CA LEU A 20 7.39 -6.98 -7.53
C LEU A 20 5.94 -6.49 -7.49
N LEU A 21 5.70 -5.20 -7.22
CA LEU A 21 4.34 -4.65 -7.16
C LEU A 21 3.66 -4.56 -8.53
N HIS A 22 4.43 -4.48 -9.62
CA HIS A 22 3.91 -4.44 -11.00
C HIS A 22 3.57 -5.82 -11.55
N GLU A 23 4.46 -6.80 -11.33
CA GLU A 23 4.34 -8.15 -11.91
C GLU A 23 3.49 -9.10 -11.04
N MET A 24 3.25 -8.76 -9.77
CA MET A 24 2.46 -9.58 -8.86
C MET A 24 0.96 -9.50 -9.16
N GLN A 25 0.33 -10.66 -9.37
CA GLN A 25 -1.11 -10.75 -9.59
C GLN A 25 -1.89 -10.65 -8.28
N ILE A 26 -2.32 -9.43 -7.93
CA ILE A 26 -3.10 -9.16 -6.73
C ILE A 26 -4.60 -9.40 -7.00
N GLN A 27 -5.19 -10.36 -6.26
CA GLN A 27 -6.61 -10.72 -6.41
C GLN A 27 -7.56 -9.71 -5.74
N HIS A 28 -7.17 -9.13 -4.61
CA HIS A 28 -8.04 -8.25 -3.84
C HIS A 28 -8.06 -6.84 -4.46
N PRO A 29 -9.22 -6.28 -4.84
CA PRO A 29 -9.29 -5.02 -5.57
C PRO A 29 -8.72 -3.85 -4.78
N THR A 30 -8.95 -3.79 -3.47
CA THR A 30 -8.39 -2.75 -2.59
C THR A 30 -6.86 -2.87 -2.49
N ALA A 31 -6.33 -4.09 -2.45
CA ALA A 31 -4.89 -4.30 -2.39
C ALA A 31 -4.22 -3.95 -3.74
N SER A 32 -4.88 -4.26 -4.86
CA SER A 32 -4.43 -3.85 -6.20
C SER A 32 -4.40 -2.32 -6.33
N PHE A 33 -5.40 -1.64 -5.77
CA PHE A 33 -5.44 -0.18 -5.75
C PHE A 33 -4.30 0.43 -4.93
N ILE A 34 -4.04 -0.09 -3.72
CA ILE A 34 -2.93 0.35 -2.86
C ILE A 34 -1.57 0.12 -3.56
N ALA A 35 -1.38 -1.05 -4.17
CA ALA A 35 -0.15 -1.38 -4.89
C ALA A 35 0.11 -0.44 -6.08
N LYS A 36 -0.94 -0.08 -6.84
CA LYS A 36 -0.83 0.89 -7.93
C LYS A 36 -0.47 2.29 -7.44
N VAL A 37 -1.12 2.76 -6.36
CA VAL A 37 -0.80 4.07 -5.76
C VAL A 37 0.64 4.10 -5.25
N ALA A 38 1.10 2.99 -4.69
CA ALA A 38 2.47 2.84 -4.23
C ALA A 38 3.49 2.90 -5.36
N ALA A 39 3.27 2.15 -6.44
CA ALA A 39 4.08 2.18 -7.65
C ALA A 39 4.18 3.61 -8.22
N THR A 40 3.05 4.30 -8.36
CA THR A 40 3.06 5.69 -8.86
C THR A 40 3.84 6.65 -7.94
N LYS A 41 3.83 6.41 -6.63
CA LYS A 41 4.63 7.21 -5.68
C LYS A 41 6.12 6.86 -5.73
N ASP A 42 6.43 5.59 -5.95
CA ASP A 42 7.80 5.10 -6.13
C ASP A 42 8.44 5.70 -7.38
N ASP A 43 7.70 5.82 -8.49
CA ASP A 43 8.18 6.49 -9.71
C ASP A 43 8.59 7.96 -9.49
N ILE A 44 8.02 8.64 -8.48
CA ILE A 44 8.26 10.06 -8.18
C ILE A 44 9.34 10.25 -7.10
N ILE A 45 9.36 9.39 -6.06
CA ILE A 45 10.16 9.58 -4.83
C ILE A 45 11.18 8.45 -4.62
N GLY A 46 11.00 7.30 -5.27
CA GLY A 46 11.94 6.17 -5.26
C GLY A 46 11.98 5.35 -3.97
N ASN A 47 10.93 5.38 -3.15
CA ASN A 47 10.87 4.63 -1.89
C ASN A 47 9.54 3.88 -1.68
N THR A 48 9.63 2.55 -1.61
CA THR A 48 8.50 1.62 -1.42
C THR A 48 8.04 1.51 0.05
N SER A 49 8.76 2.10 1.00
CA SER A 49 8.43 2.09 2.44
C SER A 49 7.05 2.67 2.77
N ASN A 50 6.50 3.48 1.86
CA ASN A 50 5.17 4.06 1.98
C ASN A 50 4.04 3.00 2.05
N VAL A 51 4.21 1.83 1.43
CA VAL A 51 3.20 0.75 1.47
C VAL A 51 3.02 0.22 2.88
N LEU A 52 4.14 0.05 3.60
CA LEU A 52 4.14 -0.46 4.96
C LEU A 52 3.44 0.52 5.91
N ILE A 53 3.69 1.82 5.74
CA ILE A 53 3.07 2.88 6.55
C ILE A 53 1.55 2.92 6.34
N ILE A 54 1.08 2.82 5.08
CA ILE A 54 -0.35 2.79 4.76
C ILE A 54 -1.01 1.54 5.37
N GLY A 55 -0.36 0.38 5.28
CA GLY A 55 -0.86 -0.86 5.87
C GLY A 55 -1.04 -0.77 7.39
N GLU A 56 -0.03 -0.24 8.09
CA GLU A 56 -0.09 -0.07 9.55
C GLU A 56 -1.16 0.96 9.96
N GLN A 57 -1.26 2.07 9.23
CA GLN A 57 -2.28 3.08 9.50
C GLN A 57 -3.70 2.54 9.30
N LEU A 58 -3.93 1.71 8.27
CA LEU A 58 -5.22 1.05 8.07
C LEU A 58 -5.53 0.04 9.18
N ASN A 59 -4.53 -0.68 9.69
CA ASN A 59 -4.70 -1.60 10.81
C ASN A 59 -5.11 -0.86 12.10
N GLN A 60 -4.53 0.32 12.35
CA GLN A 60 -4.95 1.18 13.46
C GLN A 60 -6.36 1.72 13.28
N VAL A 61 -6.72 2.15 12.07
CA VAL A 61 -8.08 2.61 11.76
C VAL A 61 -9.11 1.50 11.96
N ASP A 62 -8.78 0.26 11.59
CA ASP A 62 -9.66 -0.90 11.79
C ASP A 62 -9.96 -1.14 13.28
N LEU A 63 -8.95 -0.98 14.14
CA LEU A 63 -9.13 -1.04 15.59
C LEU A 63 -10.14 0.01 16.08
N TYR A 64 -9.99 1.27 15.67
CA TYR A 64 -10.90 2.35 16.08
C TYR A 64 -12.33 2.14 15.55
N ILE A 65 -12.48 1.66 14.32
CA ILE A 65 -13.79 1.31 13.75
C ILE A 65 -14.44 0.18 14.56
N SER A 66 -13.66 -0.82 14.99
CA SER A 66 -14.13 -1.92 15.83
C SER A 66 -14.61 -1.46 17.22
N GLU A 67 -14.04 -0.38 17.75
CA GLU A 67 -14.45 0.28 19.00
C GLU A 67 -15.70 1.18 18.84
N GLY A 68 -16.21 1.32 17.60
CA GLY A 68 -17.44 2.06 17.30
C GLY A 68 -17.24 3.48 16.79
N LEU A 69 -16.00 3.89 16.46
CA LEU A 69 -15.76 5.17 15.82
C LEU A 69 -16.28 5.17 14.37
N HIS A 70 -17.02 6.22 14.02
CA HIS A 70 -17.50 6.39 12.66
C HIS A 70 -16.33 6.78 11.75
N PRO A 71 -16.10 6.10 10.60
CA PRO A 71 -14.94 6.31 9.72
C PRO A 71 -14.72 7.77 9.27
N ARG A 72 -15.80 8.57 9.27
CA ARG A 72 -15.75 10.01 8.99
C ARG A 72 -14.83 10.78 9.94
N ILE A 73 -14.79 10.40 11.22
CA ILE A 73 -13.96 11.06 12.23
C ILE A 73 -12.49 10.78 11.96
N GLU A 74 -12.15 9.53 11.61
CA GLU A 74 -10.79 9.15 11.20
C GLU A 74 -10.33 9.91 9.96
N THR A 75 -11.19 10.04 8.94
CA THR A 75 -10.83 10.83 7.74
C THR A 75 -10.56 12.30 8.04
N GLN A 76 -11.37 12.91 8.91
CA GLN A 76 -11.16 14.30 9.33
C GLN A 76 -9.89 14.46 10.18
N GLY A 77 -9.62 13.50 11.08
CA GLY A 77 -8.41 13.48 11.89
C GLY A 77 -7.14 13.33 11.05
N SER A 78 -7.18 12.47 10.03
CA SER A 78 -6.05 12.28 9.10
C SER A 78 -5.78 13.55 8.28
N GLU A 79 -6.82 14.23 7.80
CA GLU A 79 -6.69 15.47 7.03
C GLU A 79 -6.13 16.62 7.88
N ALA A 80 -6.62 16.79 9.12
CA ALA A 80 -6.09 17.76 10.07
C ALA A 80 -4.63 17.47 10.48
N THR A 81 -4.27 16.19 10.59
CA THR A 81 -2.89 15.78 10.93
C THR A 81 -1.95 16.08 9.78
N LYS A 82 -2.37 15.83 8.53
CA LYS A 82 -1.58 16.15 7.34
C LYS A 82 -1.25 17.65 7.27
N GLU A 83 -2.19 18.52 7.60
CA GLU A 83 -1.96 19.97 7.60
C GLU A 83 -0.95 20.40 8.68
N LYS A 84 -0.91 19.72 9.83
CA LYS A 84 0.02 20.02 10.93
C LYS A 84 1.41 19.38 10.77
N ALA A 85 1.52 18.32 9.98
CA ALA A 85 2.77 17.58 9.78
C ALA A 85 3.64 18.14 8.64
N LEU A 86 3.05 18.97 7.76
CA LEU A 86 3.73 19.74 6.71
C LEU A 86 4.28 21.05 7.26
#